data_AF-A0A3M2B9Y9-F1
#
_entry.id   AF-A0A3M2B9Y9-F1
#
_cell.length_a   1.000
_cell.length_b   1.000
_cell.length_c   1.000
_cell.angle_alpha   90.00
_cell.angle_beta   90.00
_cell.angle_gamma   90.00
#
_symmetry.space_group_name_H-M   'P 1'
#
loop_
_entity.id
_entity.type
_entity.pdbx_description
1 polymer ?
#
loop_
_entity_poly.entity_id
_entity_poly.type
_entity_poly.pdbx_seq_one_letter_code
_entity_poly.pdbx_strand_id
1 'polypeptide(L)'
;MRVLSGIVLGVLSGVMLSFIAALFSFHSIGQQEALPAWVLLGGWVVSTWLLLRGTVTTAQVWTRGALLVAAEWLLMCLRIIDISGRAFVDVTKGVGDSAYYTLGTPVGAGGSPTLGLLIFCGSMVLVCLLIRFIANRSEKEFPREAIKKGMPCPQCAKPLAKEAKKCQFCGANLQPQQHAI
;
A
#
# COMPACT_ATOMS: atom_id res chain seq x y z
N MET A 1 1.76 -13.75 12.57
CA MET A 1 2.42 -12.81 11.63
C MET A 1 1.47 -11.77 11.03
N ARG A 2 0.23 -12.12 10.66
CA ARG A 2 -0.77 -11.17 10.08
C ARG A 2 -0.88 -9.84 10.83
N VAL A 3 -1.07 -9.90 12.15
CA VAL A 3 -1.24 -8.71 13.01
C VAL A 3 0.02 -7.83 12.97
N LEU A 4 1.20 -8.43 13.13
CA LEU A 4 2.47 -7.72 13.07
C LEU A 4 2.65 -7.00 11.71
N SER A 5 2.40 -7.69 10.60
CA SER A 5 2.47 -7.07 9.26
C SER A 5 1.50 -5.90 9.11
N GLY A 6 0.27 -6.02 9.62
CA GLY A 6 -0.72 -4.93 9.59
C GLY A 6 -0.35 -3.74 10.47
N ILE A 7 0.31 -3.97 11.61
CA ILE A 7 0.84 -2.90 12.46
C ILE A 7 1.96 -2.17 11.74
N VAL A 8 2.97 -2.89 11.24
CA VAL A 8 4.13 -2.29 10.55
C VAL A 8 3.71 -1.51 9.31
N LEU A 9 2.86 -2.09 8.46
CA LEU A 9 2.35 -1.40 7.28
C LEU A 9 1.47 -0.19 7.65
N GLY A 10 0.70 -0.28 8.74
CA GLY A 10 -0.08 0.84 9.23
C GLY A 10 0.79 1.99 9.74
N VAL A 11 1.90 1.72 10.45
CA VAL A 11 2.83 2.77 10.90
C VAL A 11 3.42 3.50 9.70
N LEU A 12 3.90 2.74 8.70
CA LEU A 12 4.47 3.32 7.48
C LEU A 12 3.46 4.19 6.72
N SER A 13 2.21 3.72 6.63
CA SER A 13 1.10 4.48 6.07
C SER A 13 0.80 5.75 6.88
N GLY A 14 0.77 5.69 8.21
CA GLY A 14 0.60 6.87 9.06
C GLY A 14 1.69 7.92 8.86
N VAL A 15 2.95 7.48 8.69
CA VAL A 15 4.06 8.38 8.36
C VAL A 15 3.84 9.04 7.00
N MET A 16 3.45 8.27 5.98
CA MET A 16 3.14 8.81 4.64
C MET A 16 1.97 9.81 4.67
N LEU A 17 0.88 9.50 5.38
CA LEU A 17 -0.23 10.43 5.56
C LEU A 17 0.19 11.71 6.27
N SER A 18 1.14 11.64 7.20
CA SER A 18 1.71 12.81 7.87
C SER A 18 2.50 13.68 6.88
N PHE A 19 3.29 13.07 5.99
CA PHE A 19 3.96 13.80 4.90
C PHE A 19 2.97 14.45 3.94
N ILE A 20 1.92 13.73 3.54
CA ILE A 20 0.86 14.28 2.68
C ILE A 20 0.19 15.47 3.37
N ALA A 21 -0.19 15.34 4.64
CA ALA A 21 -0.77 16.42 5.42
C ALA A 21 0.16 17.63 5.51
N ALA A 22 1.47 17.42 5.69
CA ALA A 22 2.48 18.47 5.62
C ALA A 22 2.39 19.27 4.32
N LEU A 23 2.35 18.57 3.18
CA LEU A 23 2.24 19.17 1.85
C LEU A 23 0.93 19.95 1.65
N PHE A 24 -0.13 19.60 2.38
CA PHE A 24 -1.36 20.41 2.41
C PHE A 24 -1.20 21.66 3.28
N SER A 25 -0.55 21.54 4.44
CA SER A 25 -0.34 22.64 5.40
C SER A 25 0.63 23.73 4.93
N PHE A 26 1.65 23.41 4.12
CA PHE A 26 2.60 24.38 3.57
C PHE A 26 1.98 25.49 2.70
N HIS A 27 0.67 25.42 2.41
CA HIS A 27 -0.05 26.46 1.68
C HIS A 27 -0.40 27.69 2.53
N SER A 28 -0.42 27.58 3.86
CA SER A 28 -0.68 28.74 4.72
C SER A 28 0.64 29.47 4.99
N ILE A 29 0.92 30.50 4.19
CA ILE A 29 2.10 31.37 4.33
C ILE A 29 2.03 32.04 5.71
N GLY A 30 2.78 31.52 6.69
CA GLY A 30 3.01 32.20 7.97
C GLY A 30 2.88 31.34 9.24
N GLN A 31 2.35 30.13 9.18
CA GLN A 31 2.29 29.25 10.36
C GLN A 31 2.89 27.88 10.06
N GLN A 32 4.12 27.66 10.52
CA GLN A 32 4.64 26.32 10.81
C GLN A 32 3.90 25.80 12.04
N GLU A 33 2.62 25.44 11.88
CA GLU A 33 1.97 24.63 12.89
C GLU A 33 2.62 23.25 12.84
N ALA A 34 3.19 22.83 13.97
CA ALA A 34 3.69 21.47 14.11
C ALA A 34 2.56 20.53 13.68
N LEU A 35 2.85 19.63 12.73
CA LEU A 35 1.86 18.67 12.26
C LEU A 35 1.30 17.96 13.49
N PRO A 36 -0.01 18.05 13.70
CA PRO A 36 -0.52 17.67 14.98
C PRO A 36 -0.42 16.14 15.07
N ALA A 37 0.16 15.65 16.17
CA ALA A 37 0.50 14.23 16.35
C ALA A 37 -0.68 13.28 16.11
N TRP A 38 -1.92 13.78 16.20
CA TRP A 38 -3.14 13.05 15.88
C TRP A 38 -3.23 12.61 14.41
N VAL A 39 -2.57 13.29 13.46
CA VAL A 39 -2.56 12.85 12.05
C VAL A 39 -1.74 11.57 11.91
N LEU A 40 -0.57 11.51 12.54
CA LEU A 40 0.28 10.31 12.55
C LEU A 40 -0.42 9.16 13.27
N LEU A 41 -0.90 9.41 14.49
CA LEU A 41 -1.54 8.39 15.33
C LEU A 41 -2.88 7.93 14.73
N GLY A 42 -3.69 8.87 14.25
CA GLY A 42 -4.96 8.59 13.60
C GLY A 42 -4.78 7.85 12.29
N GLY A 43 -3.84 8.29 11.44
CA GLY A 43 -3.47 7.60 10.21
C GLY A 43 -3.00 6.18 10.49
N TRP A 44 -2.12 5.99 11.46
CA TRP A 44 -1.65 4.66 11.86
C TRP A 44 -2.80 3.74 12.31
N VAL A 45 -3.63 4.19 13.26
CA VAL A 45 -4.73 3.38 13.80
C VAL A 45 -5.75 3.02 12.72
N VAL A 46 -6.16 3.98 11.91
CA VAL A 46 -7.12 3.77 10.82
C VAL A 46 -6.55 2.82 9.76
N SER A 47 -5.29 3.02 9.35
CA SER A 47 -4.63 2.15 8.37
C SER A 47 -4.45 0.73 8.90
N THR A 48 -3.98 0.54 10.13
CA THR A 48 -3.89 -0.80 10.73
C THR A 48 -5.27 -1.47 10.81
N TRP A 49 -6.32 -0.73 11.19
CA TRP A 49 -7.68 -1.28 11.25
C TRP A 49 -8.19 -1.71 9.86
N LEU A 50 -8.01 -0.88 8.83
CA LEU A 50 -8.40 -1.19 7.44
C LEU A 50 -7.66 -2.43 6.91
N LEU A 51 -6.37 -2.57 7.24
CA LEU A 51 -5.54 -3.69 6.84
C LEU A 51 -5.94 -5.00 7.52
N LEU A 52 -6.38 -4.96 8.78
CA LEU A 52 -6.72 -6.15 9.55
C LEU A 52 -8.18 -6.58 9.42
N ARG A 53 -9.11 -5.67 9.09
CA ARG A 53 -10.54 -5.97 9.07
C ARG A 53 -10.92 -6.98 8.00
N GLY A 54 -11.29 -8.19 8.40
CA GLY A 54 -11.77 -9.22 7.46
C GLY A 54 -10.68 -9.85 6.61
N THR A 55 -9.39 -9.69 6.97
CA THR A 55 -8.32 -10.49 6.37
C THR A 55 -8.18 -11.80 7.15
N VAL A 56 -8.00 -12.91 6.45
CA VAL A 56 -7.75 -14.24 7.06
C VAL A 56 -6.27 -14.56 7.00
N THR A 57 -5.60 -14.20 5.91
CA THR A 57 -4.19 -14.54 5.63
C THR A 57 -3.28 -13.31 5.63
N THR A 58 -1.98 -13.53 5.85
CA THR A 58 -0.95 -12.48 5.76
C THR A 58 -0.86 -11.90 4.33
N ALA A 59 -1.01 -12.72 3.29
CA ALA A 59 -1.01 -12.27 1.90
C ALA A 59 -2.13 -11.24 1.61
N GLN A 60 -3.31 -11.42 2.21
CA GLN A 60 -4.40 -10.45 2.09
C GLN A 60 -4.07 -9.11 2.76
N VAL A 61 -3.30 -9.12 3.85
CA VAL A 61 -2.84 -7.88 4.49
C VAL A 61 -1.85 -7.14 3.58
N TRP A 62 -0.87 -7.84 3.01
CA TRP A 62 0.10 -7.23 2.10
C TRP A 62 -0.54 -6.67 0.81
N THR A 63 -1.50 -7.39 0.24
CA THR A 63 -2.21 -6.90 -0.95
C THR A 63 -3.07 -5.68 -0.70
N ARG A 64 -3.72 -5.60 0.47
CA ARG A 64 -4.42 -4.39 0.91
C ARG A 64 -3.45 -3.27 1.25
N GLY A 65 -2.30 -3.59 1.84
CA GLY A 65 -1.20 -2.66 2.08
C GLY A 65 -0.72 -2.00 0.79
N ALA A 66 -0.47 -2.78 -0.25
CA ALA A 66 -0.09 -2.25 -1.56
C ALA A 66 -1.16 -1.31 -2.15
N LEU A 67 -2.45 -1.64 -2.01
CA LEU A 67 -3.54 -0.76 -2.45
C LEU A 67 -3.61 0.55 -1.65
N LEU A 68 -3.43 0.47 -0.33
CA LEU A 68 -3.43 1.65 0.55
C LEU A 68 -2.27 2.58 0.18
N VAL A 69 -1.06 2.02 0.04
CA VAL A 69 0.14 2.77 -0.38
C VAL A 69 -0.06 3.36 -1.78
N ALA A 70 -0.65 2.62 -2.72
CA ALA A 70 -0.98 3.17 -4.04
C ALA A 70 -1.91 4.40 -3.96
N ALA A 71 -2.92 4.35 -3.08
CA ALA A 71 -3.84 5.47 -2.88
C ALA A 71 -3.11 6.68 -2.26
N GLU A 72 -2.20 6.47 -1.32
CA GLU A 72 -1.38 7.53 -0.73
C GLU A 72 -0.47 8.21 -1.76
N TRP A 73 0.23 7.43 -2.59
CA TRP A 73 1.05 7.98 -3.68
C TRP A 73 0.21 8.73 -4.71
N LEU A 74 -1.01 8.26 -5.00
CA LEU A 74 -1.93 8.96 -5.89
C LEU A 74 -2.38 10.30 -5.32
N LEU A 75 -2.72 10.36 -4.02
CA LEU A 75 -3.04 11.62 -3.33
C LEU A 75 -1.85 12.58 -3.37
N MET A 76 -0.63 12.06 -3.20
CA MET A 76 0.58 12.88 -3.30
C MET A 76 0.77 13.43 -4.72
N CYS A 77 0.56 12.62 -5.77
CA CYS A 77 0.56 13.09 -7.16
C CYS A 77 -0.44 14.22 -7.39
N LEU A 78 -1.69 14.05 -6.96
CA LEU A 78 -2.74 15.05 -7.12
C LEU A 78 -2.36 16.37 -6.44
N ARG A 79 -1.76 16.30 -5.25
CA ARG A 79 -1.30 17.49 -4.53
C ARG A 79 -0.14 18.19 -5.25
N ILE A 80 0.83 17.44 -5.77
CA ILE A 80 1.94 18.02 -6.55
C ILE A 80 1.43 18.70 -7.82
N ILE A 81 0.43 18.11 -8.50
CA ILE A 81 -0.21 18.71 -9.67
C ILE A 81 -0.92 20.02 -9.30
N ASP A 82 -1.68 20.05 -8.21
CA ASP A 82 -2.37 21.28 -7.74
C ASP A 82 -1.36 22.40 -7.41
N ILE A 83 -0.27 22.10 -6.70
CA ILE A 83 0.79 23.07 -6.39
C ILE A 83 1.45 23.58 -7.69
N SER A 84 1.77 22.67 -8.61
CA SER A 84 2.41 23.02 -9.89
C SER A 84 1.48 23.86 -10.77
N GLY A 85 0.19 23.53 -10.82
CA GLY A 85 -0.81 24.27 -11.57
C GLY A 85 -1.03 25.69 -11.04
N ARG A 86 -1.01 25.88 -9.72
CA ARG A 86 -1.08 27.22 -9.10
C ARG A 86 0.14 28.05 -9.42
N ALA A 87 1.34 27.49 -9.25
CA ALA A 87 2.59 28.17 -9.59
C ALA A 87 2.61 28.63 -11.06
N PHE A 88 2.10 27.80 -11.97
CA PHE A 88 1.96 28.17 -13.38
C PHE A 88 0.99 29.35 -13.60
N VAL A 89 -0.13 29.38 -12.88
CA VAL A 89 -1.09 30.50 -12.93
C VAL A 89 -0.47 31.80 -12.38
N ASP A 90 0.33 31.73 -11.32
CA ASP A 90 0.97 32.92 -10.74
C ASP A 90 2.06 33.52 -11.65
N VAL A 91 2.82 32.67 -12.34
CA VAL A 91 3.78 33.08 -13.38
C VAL A 91 3.06 33.75 -14.55
N THR A 92 1.96 33.16 -15.04
CA THR A 92 1.20 33.74 -16.17
C THR A 92 0.53 35.07 -15.83
N LYS A 93 0.17 35.30 -14.57
CA LYS A 93 -0.37 36.57 -14.08
C LYS A 93 0.70 37.64 -13.82
N GLY A 94 1.98 37.31 -13.92
CA GLY A 94 3.09 38.22 -13.62
C GLY A 94 3.19 38.58 -12.13
N VAL A 95 2.61 37.77 -11.24
CA VAL A 95 2.57 38.00 -9.78
C VAL A 95 3.71 37.26 -9.05
N GLY A 96 4.43 36.36 -9.72
CA GLY A 96 5.40 35.47 -9.08
C GLY A 96 6.83 36.00 -9.02
N ASP A 97 7.36 36.18 -7.79
CA ASP A 97 8.79 36.10 -7.53
C ASP A 97 9.29 34.68 -7.88
N SER A 98 10.45 34.61 -8.55
CA SER A 98 11.09 33.41 -9.10
C SER A 98 11.42 32.27 -8.11
N ALA A 99 11.07 32.41 -6.82
CA ALA A 99 11.42 31.49 -5.73
C ALA A 99 10.66 30.14 -5.75
N TYR A 100 9.55 30.01 -6.48
CA TYR A 100 8.84 28.72 -6.62
C TYR A 100 9.63 27.67 -7.41
N TYR A 101 10.65 28.07 -8.17
CA TYR A 101 11.57 27.14 -8.86
C TYR A 101 12.65 26.55 -7.94
N THR A 102 12.75 27.01 -6.69
CA THR A 102 13.85 26.65 -5.77
C THR A 102 13.54 25.46 -4.87
N LEU A 103 12.31 24.94 -4.85
CA LEU A 103 11.98 23.66 -4.21
C LEU A 103 12.42 22.49 -5.12
N GLY A 104 13.74 22.33 -5.28
CA GLY A 104 14.35 21.05 -5.68
C GLY A 104 15.35 21.01 -6.84
N THR A 105 15.97 22.11 -7.29
CA THR A 105 16.96 22.01 -8.39
C THR A 105 18.38 21.68 -7.92
N PRO A 106 19.02 20.60 -8.43
CA PRO A 106 20.41 20.68 -8.85
C PRO A 106 20.44 21.37 -10.22
N VAL A 107 21.07 22.54 -10.23
CA VAL A 107 21.35 23.39 -11.39
C VAL A 107 22.08 22.58 -12.46
N GLY A 108 21.49 22.36 -13.64
CA GLY A 108 22.26 21.87 -14.79
C GLY A 108 21.53 21.14 -15.93
N ALA A 109 20.34 20.57 -15.71
CA ALA A 109 19.56 19.93 -16.77
C ALA A 109 18.11 20.44 -16.69
N GLY A 110 17.57 20.98 -17.78
CA GLY A 110 16.30 21.72 -17.85
C GLY A 110 15.00 20.95 -17.55
N GLY A 111 14.98 20.08 -16.54
CA GLY A 111 13.78 19.45 -16.01
C GLY A 111 13.35 20.10 -14.69
N SER A 112 12.09 20.53 -14.60
CA SER A 112 11.53 20.99 -13.33
C SER A 112 11.57 19.85 -12.29
N PRO A 113 12.03 20.08 -11.05
CA PRO A 113 12.05 19.05 -10.01
C PRO A 113 10.67 18.46 -9.69
N THR A 114 9.60 19.22 -9.95
CA THR A 114 8.22 18.74 -9.85
C THR A 114 7.92 17.61 -10.83
N LEU A 115 8.48 17.64 -12.04
CA LEU A 115 8.28 16.60 -13.04
C LEU A 115 8.96 15.29 -12.61
N GLY A 116 10.18 15.38 -12.08
CA GLY A 116 10.90 14.22 -11.55
C GLY A 116 10.16 13.56 -10.39
N LEU A 117 9.61 14.36 -9.47
CA LEU A 117 8.81 13.86 -8.36
C LEU A 117 7.50 13.22 -8.84
N LEU A 118 6.82 13.79 -9.84
CA LEU A 118 5.61 13.20 -10.43
C LEU A 118 5.88 11.86 -11.11
N ILE A 119 6.97 11.76 -11.88
CA ILE A 119 7.37 10.50 -12.52
C ILE A 119 7.66 9.44 -11.45
N PHE A 120 8.39 9.81 -10.40
CA PHE A 120 8.69 8.92 -9.29
C PHE A 120 7.42 8.44 -8.59
N CYS A 121 6.53 9.36 -8.19
CA CYS A 121 5.27 9.01 -7.53
C CYS A 121 4.38 8.13 -8.43
N GLY A 122 4.26 8.49 -9.71
CA GLY A 122 3.51 7.71 -10.70
C GLY A 122 4.07 6.29 -10.87
N SER A 123 5.40 6.14 -10.90
CA SER A 123 6.04 4.82 -10.97
C SER A 123 5.74 3.97 -9.73
N MET A 124 5.71 4.58 -8.53
CA MET A 124 5.38 3.87 -7.29
C MET A 124 3.92 3.39 -7.27
N VAL A 125 2.98 4.22 -7.77
CA VAL A 125 1.58 3.78 -7.97
C VAL A 125 1.53 2.56 -8.87
N LEU A 126 2.26 2.59 -10.00
CA LEU A 126 2.28 1.50 -10.97
C LEU A 126 2.85 0.21 -10.36
N VAL A 127 3.96 0.30 -9.61
CA VAL A 127 4.54 -0.84 -8.89
C VAL A 127 3.53 -1.44 -7.90
N CYS A 128 2.85 -0.60 -7.12
CA CYS A 128 1.84 -1.08 -6.15
C CYS A 128 0.65 -1.77 -6.84
N LEU A 129 0.19 -1.23 -7.97
CA LEU A 129 -0.86 -1.85 -8.78
C LEU A 129 -0.41 -3.17 -9.42
N LEU A 130 0.84 -3.27 -9.87
CA LEU A 130 1.42 -4.52 -10.38
C LEU A 130 1.48 -5.60 -9.30
N ILE A 131 1.93 -5.26 -8.09
CA ILE A 131 1.93 -6.19 -6.94
C ILE A 131 0.50 -6.69 -6.68
N ARG A 132 -0.48 -5.78 -6.70
CA ARG A 132 -1.89 -6.15 -6.52
C ARG A 132 -2.41 -7.04 -7.65
N PHE A 133 -2.04 -6.74 -8.89
CA PHE A 133 -2.42 -7.51 -10.07
C PHE A 133 -1.86 -8.94 -10.01
N ILE A 134 -0.57 -9.09 -9.70
CA ILE A 134 0.10 -10.39 -9.55
C ILE A 134 -0.56 -11.20 -8.43
N ALA A 135 -0.85 -10.56 -7.29
CA ALA A 135 -1.50 -11.25 -6.18
C ALA A 135 -2.94 -11.67 -6.48
N ASN A 136 -3.69 -10.87 -7.24
CA ASN A 136 -5.04 -11.26 -7.70
C ASN A 136 -4.99 -12.42 -8.71
N ARG A 137 -3.96 -12.46 -9.58
CA ARG A 137 -3.72 -13.57 -10.51
C ARG A 137 -3.39 -14.85 -9.75
N SER A 138 -2.48 -14.79 -8.78
CA SER A 138 -2.10 -15.97 -8.00
C SER A 138 -3.26 -16.53 -7.18
N GLU A 139 -4.16 -15.70 -6.65
CA GLU A 139 -5.36 -16.19 -5.96
C GLU A 139 -6.36 -16.91 -6.89
N LYS A 140 -6.38 -16.58 -8.19
CA LYS A 140 -7.24 -17.26 -9.18
C LYS A 140 -6.68 -18.61 -9.62
N GLU A 141 -5.35 -18.73 -9.70
CA GLU A 141 -4.67 -19.95 -10.15
C GLU A 141 -4.63 -21.04 -9.07
N PHE A 142 -4.78 -20.66 -7.79
CA PHE A 142 -4.98 -21.60 -6.69
C PHE A 142 -6.42 -21.53 -6.18
N PRO A 143 -7.41 -22.14 -6.86
CA PRO A 143 -8.79 -22.13 -6.40
C PRO A 143 -8.86 -22.75 -5.00
N ARG A 144 -9.14 -21.91 -4.00
CA ARG A 144 -9.41 -22.31 -2.60
C ARG A 144 -10.58 -23.30 -2.49
N GLU A 145 -11.30 -23.56 -3.58
CA GLU A 145 -12.33 -24.59 -3.66
C GLU A 145 -11.81 -26.02 -3.48
N ALA A 146 -10.52 -26.27 -3.72
CA ALA A 146 -9.90 -27.56 -3.35
C ALA A 146 -9.88 -27.79 -1.81
N ILE A 147 -10.06 -26.74 -1.00
CA ILE A 147 -10.05 -26.80 0.47
C ILE A 147 -11.47 -26.92 1.05
N LYS A 148 -12.51 -26.44 0.34
CA LYS A 148 -13.91 -26.48 0.85
C LYS A 148 -14.56 -27.87 0.83
N LYS A 149 -14.03 -28.82 0.05
CA LYS A 149 -14.35 -30.26 0.14
C LYS A 149 -13.14 -31.09 0.59
N GLY A 150 -12.32 -30.48 1.44
CA GLY A 150 -11.15 -31.10 2.03
C GLY A 150 -11.53 -32.06 3.15
N MET A 151 -11.12 -33.32 3.03
CA MET A 151 -11.25 -34.27 4.13
C MET A 151 -10.41 -33.75 5.32
N PRO A 152 -10.94 -33.77 6.57
CA PRO A 152 -10.15 -33.37 7.72
C PRO A 152 -8.97 -34.32 7.91
N CYS A 153 -7.83 -33.80 8.34
CA CYS A 153 -6.67 -34.62 8.64
C CYS A 153 -6.99 -35.61 9.78
N PRO A 154 -6.78 -36.92 9.61
CA PRO A 154 -7.11 -37.91 10.65
C PRO A 154 -6.31 -37.72 11.95
N GLN A 155 -5.16 -37.05 11.88
CA GLN A 155 -4.29 -36.80 13.03
C GLN A 155 -4.58 -35.47 13.75
N CYS A 156 -5.01 -34.43 13.03
CA CYS A 156 -5.12 -33.08 13.61
C CYS A 156 -6.43 -32.34 13.31
N ALA A 157 -7.39 -33.00 12.64
CA ALA A 157 -8.72 -32.49 12.26
C ALA A 157 -8.73 -31.20 11.41
N LYS A 158 -7.58 -30.70 10.97
CA LYS A 158 -7.51 -29.52 10.11
C LYS A 158 -7.85 -29.87 8.66
N PRO A 159 -8.56 -28.98 7.93
CA PRO A 159 -8.95 -29.24 6.55
C PRO A 159 -7.73 -29.38 5.64
N LEU A 160 -7.74 -30.40 4.79
CA LEU A 160 -6.68 -30.68 3.82
C LEU A 160 -7.18 -30.42 2.40
N ALA A 161 -6.30 -30.02 1.47
CA ALA A 161 -6.64 -30.09 0.06
C ALA A 161 -6.85 -31.56 -0.34
N LYS A 162 -7.81 -31.85 -1.24
CA LYS A 162 -8.17 -33.20 -1.68
C LYS A 162 -7.01 -34.09 -2.15
N GLU A 163 -5.88 -33.50 -2.55
CA GLU A 163 -4.70 -34.20 -3.09
C GLU A 163 -3.43 -34.00 -2.25
N ALA A 164 -3.55 -33.53 -1.00
CA ALA A 164 -2.38 -33.30 -0.15
C ALA A 164 -1.74 -34.62 0.30
N LYS A 165 -0.53 -34.93 -0.19
CA LYS A 165 0.28 -36.09 0.27
C LYS A 165 0.79 -35.94 1.72
N LYS A 166 0.82 -34.72 2.25
CA LYS A 166 1.31 -34.41 3.59
C LYS A 166 0.48 -33.30 4.22
N CYS A 167 0.14 -33.44 5.50
CA CYS A 167 -0.54 -32.39 6.23
C CYS A 167 0.43 -31.22 6.49
N GLN A 168 0.07 -30.02 6.04
CA GLN A 168 0.88 -28.81 6.28
C GLN A 168 0.93 -28.39 7.75
N PHE A 169 0.00 -28.87 8.58
CA PHE A 169 -0.10 -28.44 9.98
C PHE A 169 0.59 -29.40 10.96
N CYS A 170 0.43 -30.72 10.78
CA CYS A 170 1.05 -31.72 11.67
C CYS A 170 2.20 -32.49 11.04
N GLY A 171 2.45 -32.32 9.73
CA GLY A 171 3.53 -33.01 9.03
C GLY A 171 3.27 -34.50 8.78
N ALA A 172 2.10 -35.05 9.14
CA ALA A 172 1.76 -36.44 8.88
C ALA A 172 1.69 -36.72 7.37
N ASN A 173 2.30 -37.83 6.92
CA ASN A 173 2.16 -38.33 5.57
C ASN A 173 0.76 -38.94 5.40
N LEU A 174 0.01 -38.40 4.45
CA LEU A 174 -1.30 -38.88 4.06
C LEU A 174 -1.06 -39.80 2.87
N GLN A 175 -0.81 -41.08 3.15
CA GLN A 175 -0.79 -42.07 2.08
C GLN A 175 -2.17 -42.08 1.41
N PRO A 176 -2.24 -42.14 0.07
CA PRO A 176 -3.51 -42.35 -0.60
C PRO A 176 -4.04 -43.70 -0.14
N GLN A 177 -5.02 -43.71 0.76
CA GLN A 177 -5.74 -44.93 1.06
C GLN A 177 -6.43 -45.34 -0.23
N GLN A 178 -5.97 -46.45 -0.80
CA GLN A 178 -6.61 -47.19 -1.88
C GLN A 178 -7.98 -47.65 -1.37
N HIS A 179 -8.98 -46.78 -1.41
CA HIS A 179 -10.38 -47.22 -1.37
C HIS A 179 -10.75 -47.66 -2.78
N ALA A 180 -10.28 -48.87 -3.11
CA ALA A 180 -10.92 -49.73 -4.08
C ALA A 180 -12.06 -50.45 -3.35
N ILE A 181 -13.28 -49.94 -3.46
CA ILE A 181 -14.53 -50.71 -3.40
C ILE A 181 -15.49 -50.04 -4.37
#